data_AF-A0A1F3KP51-F1
#
_entry.id   AF-A0A1F3KP51-F1
#
_cell.length_a   1.000
_cell.length_b   1.000
_cell.length_c   1.000
_cell.angle_alpha   90.00
_cell.angle_beta   90.00
_cell.angle_gamma   90.00
#
_symmetry.space_group_name_H-M   'P 1'
#
loop_
_entity.id
_entity.type
_entity.pdbx_description
1 polymer ?
#
loop_
_entity_poly.entity_id
_entity_poly.type
_entity_poly.pdbx_seq_one_letter_code
_entity_poly.pdbx_strand_id
1 'polypeptide(L)'
;MTNCVNCGAPIDPTVKSCTWCGTSYTASSMNFFKNQKTRKGAIYPFFIGAGVFFMFYLYGFAFDSFSETMLVNLSPLWFCSIMFGIYGFIGEKAVRFVTDGKAKNFREGYSLWQRQTSPLVLVFGLFLFFPLNFIRRLSALWAAFVGALFWMILLMLFIHGIFPSL
;
A
#
# COMPACT_ATOMS: atom_id res chain seq x y z
N MET A 1 -20.10 20.81 7.26
CA MET A 1 -18.76 20.32 7.64
C MET A 1 -17.83 20.52 6.46
N THR A 2 -16.67 21.14 6.66
CA THR A 2 -15.64 21.25 5.61
C THR A 2 -14.85 19.95 5.55
N ASN A 3 -14.70 19.41 4.34
CA ASN A 3 -13.93 18.18 4.09
C ASN A 3 -12.58 18.55 3.47
N CYS A 4 -11.55 17.74 3.74
CA CYS A 4 -10.23 17.92 3.18
C CYS A 4 -10.27 17.74 1.66
N VAL A 5 -9.84 18.76 0.91
CA VAL A 5 -9.86 18.77 -0.56
C VAL A 5 -9.07 17.61 -1.18
N ASN A 6 -8.02 17.13 -0.49
CA ASN A 6 -7.14 16.08 -1.01
C ASN A 6 -7.60 14.65 -0.72
N CYS A 7 -8.34 14.41 0.37
CA CYS A 7 -8.70 13.04 0.79
C CYS A 7 -10.16 12.85 1.21
N GLY A 8 -10.97 13.91 1.18
CA GLY A 8 -12.38 13.87 1.55
C GLY A 8 -12.67 13.72 3.06
N ALA A 9 -11.64 13.57 3.90
CA ALA A 9 -11.83 13.41 5.34
C ALA A 9 -12.41 14.67 6.02
N PRO A 10 -13.27 14.52 7.04
CA PRO A 10 -13.78 15.67 7.79
C PRO A 10 -12.61 16.44 8.43
N ILE A 11 -12.68 17.78 8.37
CA ILE A 11 -11.66 18.66 8.95
C ILE A 11 -11.97 18.91 10.42
N ASP A 12 -10.98 18.66 11.27
CA ASP A 12 -10.96 19.18 12.63
C ASP A 12 -10.34 20.59 12.60
N PRO A 13 -11.08 21.64 12.99
CA PRO A 13 -10.61 23.02 12.92
C PRO A 13 -9.46 23.32 13.90
N THR A 14 -9.21 22.45 14.87
CA THR A 14 -8.15 22.63 15.88
C THR A 14 -6.76 22.23 15.38
N VAL A 15 -6.67 21.46 14.29
CA VAL A 15 -5.41 20.94 13.75
C VAL A 15 -5.00 21.69 12.47
N LYS A 16 -3.70 22.00 12.35
CA LYS A 16 -3.14 22.73 11.20
C LYS A 16 -3.02 21.89 9.92
N SER A 17 -3.23 20.58 10.01
CA SER A 17 -3.12 19.64 8.89
C SER A 17 -4.07 18.45 9.03
N CYS A 18 -4.51 17.92 7.89
CA CYS A 18 -5.36 16.74 7.86
C CYS A 18 -4.66 15.51 8.44
N THR A 19 -5.28 14.89 9.44
CA THR A 19 -4.76 13.71 10.14
C THR A 19 -4.64 12.46 9.28
N TRP A 20 -5.30 12.43 8.12
CA TRP A 20 -5.40 11.26 7.24
C TRP A 20 -4.48 11.34 6.02
N CYS A 21 -4.30 12.53 5.45
CA CYS A 21 -3.43 12.73 4.28
C CYS A 21 -2.23 13.65 4.53
N GLY A 22 -2.13 14.28 5.70
CA GLY A 22 -1.04 15.20 6.05
C GLY A 22 -1.03 16.49 5.24
N THR A 23 -2.13 16.84 4.56
CA THR A 23 -2.24 18.11 3.83
C THR A 23 -2.42 19.23 4.85
N SER A 24 -1.55 20.24 4.81
CA SER A 24 -1.70 21.45 5.63
C SER A 24 -2.84 22.30 5.09
N TYR A 25 -3.64 22.90 5.99
CA TYR A 25 -4.75 23.78 5.59
C TYR A 25 -4.30 25.18 5.21
N THR A 26 -3.05 25.56 5.53
CA THR A 26 -2.50 26.90 5.30
C THR A 26 -1.61 27.00 4.06
N ALA A 27 -1.18 25.86 3.49
CA ALA A 27 -0.37 25.83 2.27
C ALA A 27 -1.20 25.28 1.11
N SER A 28 -1.47 26.13 0.11
CA SER A 28 -1.99 25.73 -1.21
C SER A 28 -0.90 24.99 -1.99
N SER A 29 -0.52 23.82 -1.49
CA SER A 29 0.42 22.92 -2.13
C SER A 29 -0.38 21.71 -2.60
N MET A 30 -0.70 21.68 -3.89
CA MET A 30 -1.17 20.47 -4.58
C MET A 30 -0.03 19.44 -4.57
N ASN A 31 0.12 18.74 -3.44
CA ASN A 31 1.02 17.60 -3.38
C ASN A 31 0.38 16.45 -4.13
N PHE A 32 0.93 16.14 -5.30
CA PHE A 32 0.51 15.03 -6.17
C PHE A 32 0.30 13.72 -5.40
N PHE A 33 1.22 13.40 -4.48
CA PHE A 33 1.17 12.21 -3.62
C PHE A 33 0.09 12.28 -2.52
N LYS A 34 -0.38 13.47 -2.13
CA LYS A 34 -1.40 13.63 -1.09
C LYS A 34 -2.83 13.59 -1.64
N ASN A 35 -3.02 13.76 -2.95
CA ASN A 35 -4.33 13.67 -3.59
C ASN A 35 -4.77 12.21 -3.76
N GLN A 36 -5.92 11.86 -3.16
CA GLN A 36 -6.50 10.53 -3.23
C GLN A 36 -6.84 10.09 -4.66
N LYS A 37 -7.38 10.99 -5.50
CA LYS A 37 -7.73 10.66 -6.89
C LYS A 37 -6.48 10.27 -7.67
N THR A 38 -5.41 11.04 -7.50
CA THR A 38 -4.11 10.77 -8.10
C THR A 38 -3.49 9.46 -7.59
N ARG A 39 -3.54 9.21 -6.28
CA ARG A 39 -3.00 7.97 -5.71
C ARG A 39 -3.68 6.73 -6.29
N LYS A 40 -5.02 6.74 -6.34
CA LYS A 40 -5.81 5.61 -6.83
C LYS A 40 -5.81 5.48 -8.35
N GLY A 41 -5.76 6.61 -9.08
CA GLY A 41 -5.88 6.64 -10.53
C GLY A 41 -4.55 6.53 -11.27
N ALA A 42 -3.44 6.93 -10.64
CA ALA A 42 -2.13 6.94 -11.27
C ALA A 42 -1.10 6.17 -10.45
N ILE A 43 -0.85 6.55 -9.20
CA ILE A 43 0.31 6.04 -8.43
C ILE A 43 0.21 4.54 -8.18
N TYR A 44 -0.84 4.06 -7.51
CA TYR A 44 -0.95 2.63 -7.18
C TYR A 44 -1.09 1.74 -8.42
N PRO A 45 -1.90 2.09 -9.45
CA PRO A 45 -1.90 1.36 -10.71
C PRO A 45 -0.53 1.34 -11.40
N PHE A 46 0.20 2.46 -11.39
CA PHE A 46 1.54 2.53 -11.98
C PHE A 46 2.50 1.55 -11.31
N PHE A 47 2.55 1.52 -9.98
CA PHE A 47 3.43 0.57 -9.26
C PHE A 47 3.04 -0.89 -9.47
N ILE A 48 1.74 -1.20 -9.53
CA ILE A 48 1.28 -2.56 -9.88
C ILE A 48 1.69 -2.90 -11.31
N GLY A 49 1.39 -2.01 -12.27
CA GLY A 49 1.71 -2.21 -13.68
C GLY A 49 3.21 -2.36 -13.92
N ALA A 50 4.03 -1.50 -13.30
CA ALA A 50 5.48 -1.55 -13.38
C ALA A 50 6.03 -2.84 -12.75
N GLY A 51 5.51 -3.25 -11.59
CA GLY A 51 5.92 -4.51 -10.95
C GLY A 51 5.55 -5.73 -11.80
N VAL A 52 4.31 -5.80 -12.30
CA VAL A 52 3.88 -6.88 -13.20
C VAL A 52 4.70 -6.90 -14.49
N PHE A 53 4.91 -5.74 -15.11
CA PHE A 53 5.77 -5.61 -16.30
C PHE A 53 7.19 -6.09 -16.02
N PHE A 54 7.79 -5.67 -14.91
CA PHE A 54 9.16 -6.06 -14.56
C PHE A 54 9.27 -7.57 -14.30
N MET A 55 8.28 -8.17 -13.64
CA MET A 55 8.17 -9.62 -13.47
C MET A 55 8.12 -10.33 -14.83
N PHE A 56 7.22 -9.93 -15.74
CA PHE A 56 7.12 -10.54 -17.07
C PHE A 56 8.39 -10.33 -17.91
N TYR A 57 9.00 -9.16 -17.83
CA TYR A 57 10.25 -8.88 -18.52
C TYR A 57 11.37 -9.82 -18.05
N LEU A 58 11.58 -9.93 -16.73
CA LEU A 58 12.64 -10.76 -16.16
C LEU A 58 12.45 -12.24 -16.47
N TYR A 59 11.26 -12.80 -16.24
CA TYR A 59 11.04 -14.25 -16.37
C TYR A 59 10.57 -14.69 -17.76
N GLY A 60 10.07 -13.77 -18.59
CA GLY A 60 9.57 -14.08 -19.92
C GLY A 60 10.55 -13.74 -21.05
N PHE A 61 11.33 -12.67 -20.91
CA PHE A 61 12.19 -12.19 -21.99
C PHE A 61 13.68 -12.19 -21.64
N ALA A 62 14.02 -11.84 -20.39
CA ALA A 62 15.41 -11.69 -19.97
C ALA A 62 15.94 -12.88 -19.15
N PHE A 63 15.17 -13.96 -19.04
CA PHE A 63 15.50 -15.11 -18.18
C PHE A 63 16.88 -15.70 -18.53
N ASP A 64 17.13 -15.95 -19.82
CA ASP A 64 18.41 -16.50 -20.29
C ASP A 64 19.55 -15.46 -20.31
N SER A 65 19.23 -14.17 -20.17
CA SER A 65 20.21 -13.08 -20.18
C SER A 65 20.81 -12.82 -18.80
N PHE A 66 20.14 -13.25 -17.74
CA PHE A 66 20.54 -13.00 -16.36
C PHE A 66 20.99 -14.28 -15.66
N SER A 67 21.98 -14.16 -14.78
CA SER A 67 22.33 -15.27 -13.89
C SER A 67 21.21 -15.53 -12.89
N GLU A 68 21.12 -16.76 -12.39
CA GLU A 68 20.15 -17.15 -11.36
C GLU A 68 20.23 -16.22 -10.13
N THR A 69 21.45 -15.92 -9.67
CA THR A 69 21.71 -14.97 -8.58
C THR A 69 21.10 -13.60 -8.87
N MET A 70 21.25 -13.10 -10.10
CA MET A 70 20.76 -11.78 -10.46
C MET A 70 19.23 -11.76 -10.55
N LEU A 71 18.61 -12.80 -11.11
CA LEU A 71 17.15 -12.96 -11.14
C LEU A 71 16.55 -12.98 -9.71
N VAL A 72 17.16 -13.74 -8.81
CA VAL A 72 16.74 -13.83 -7.41
C VAL A 72 16.89 -12.47 -6.71
N ASN A 73 18.02 -11.79 -6.87
CA ASN A 73 18.26 -10.49 -6.24
C ASN A 73 17.39 -9.34 -6.80
N LEU A 74 16.93 -9.45 -8.05
CA LEU A 74 15.97 -8.51 -8.64
C LEU A 74 14.51 -8.81 -8.28
N SER A 75 14.23 -10.01 -7.76
CA SER A 75 12.87 -10.45 -7.44
C SER A 75 12.14 -9.54 -6.43
N PRO A 76 12.81 -9.03 -5.37
CA PRO A 76 12.18 -8.08 -4.46
C PRO A 76 11.67 -6.82 -5.13
N LEU A 77 12.28 -6.35 -6.23
CA LEU A 77 11.90 -5.08 -6.85
C LEU A 77 10.50 -5.13 -7.47
N TRP A 78 10.20 -6.15 -8.28
CA TRP A 78 8.86 -6.29 -8.85
C TRP A 78 7.84 -6.60 -7.75
N PHE A 79 8.19 -7.49 -6.82
CA PHE A 79 7.28 -7.93 -5.77
C PHE A 79 6.87 -6.79 -4.85
N CYS A 80 7.83 -5.96 -4.42
CA CYS A 80 7.56 -4.81 -3.56
C CYS A 80 6.76 -3.73 -4.27
N SER A 81 6.99 -3.53 -5.58
CA SER A 81 6.20 -2.59 -6.39
C SER A 81 4.73 -3.00 -6.43
N ILE A 82 4.45 -4.28 -6.64
CA ILE A 82 3.08 -4.81 -6.61
C ILE A 82 2.47 -4.66 -5.21
N MET A 83 3.19 -5.07 -4.17
CA MET A 83 2.70 -4.98 -2.78
C MET A 83 2.43 -3.55 -2.35
N PHE A 84 3.26 -2.59 -2.75
CA PHE A 84 3.04 -1.16 -2.51
C PHE A 84 1.68 -0.70 -3.06
N GLY A 85 1.37 -1.02 -4.31
CA GLY A 85 0.10 -0.62 -4.91
C GLY A 85 -1.11 -1.31 -4.28
N ILE A 86 -1.03 -2.62 -3.99
CA ILE A 86 -2.12 -3.38 -3.36
C ILE A 86 -2.41 -2.83 -1.96
N TYR A 87 -1.38 -2.67 -1.12
CA TYR A 87 -1.53 -2.10 0.22
C TYR A 87 -2.04 -0.66 0.18
N GLY A 88 -1.61 0.13 -0.81
CA GLY A 88 -2.13 1.48 -1.04
C GLY A 88 -3.64 1.49 -1.31
N PHE A 89 -4.13 0.61 -2.18
CA PHE A 89 -5.57 0.48 -2.45
C PHE A 89 -6.38 0.06 -1.22
N ILE A 90 -5.86 -0.89 -0.45
CA ILE A 90 -6.50 -1.34 0.78
C ILE A 90 -6.51 -0.21 1.81
N GLY A 91 -5.38 0.49 1.96
CA GLY A 91 -5.26 1.66 2.84
C GLY A 91 -6.28 2.74 2.49
N GLU A 92 -6.51 3.02 1.19
CA GLU A 92 -7.55 3.95 0.76
C GLU A 92 -8.96 3.50 1.14
N LYS A 93 -9.27 2.21 0.97
CA LYS A 93 -10.57 1.66 1.38
C LYS A 93 -10.76 1.76 2.89
N ALA A 94 -9.74 1.39 3.66
CA ALA A 94 -9.76 1.45 5.13
C ALA A 94 -9.94 2.88 5.63
N VAL A 95 -9.19 3.85 5.10
CA VAL A 95 -9.35 5.27 5.42
C VAL A 95 -10.75 5.76 5.02
N ARG A 96 -11.28 5.33 3.88
CA ARG A 96 -12.62 5.71 3.43
C ARG A 96 -13.72 5.28 4.39
N PHE A 97 -13.64 4.08 4.97
CA PHE A 97 -14.60 3.67 6.01
C PHE A 97 -14.58 4.59 7.22
N VAL A 98 -13.42 5.14 7.59
CA VAL A 98 -13.31 6.09 8.69
C VAL A 98 -13.87 7.45 8.30
N THR A 99 -13.57 7.94 7.09
CA THR A 99 -14.08 9.23 6.62
C THR A 99 -15.59 9.22 6.38
N ASP A 100 -16.15 8.07 6.00
CA ASP A 100 -17.59 7.86 5.83
C ASP A 100 -18.32 7.67 7.18
N GLY A 101 -17.61 7.72 8.32
CA GLY A 101 -18.18 7.53 9.66
C GLY A 101 -18.58 6.08 9.98
N LYS A 102 -18.20 5.11 9.13
CA LYS A 102 -18.50 3.68 9.31
C LYS A 102 -17.52 2.97 10.24
N ALA A 103 -16.35 3.55 10.47
CA ALA A 103 -15.31 3.06 11.37
C ALA A 103 -14.74 4.18 12.23
N LYS A 104 -14.31 3.87 13.45
CA LYS A 104 -13.71 4.84 14.37
C LYS A 104 -12.23 5.10 14.08
N ASN A 105 -11.52 4.11 13.54
CA ASN A 105 -10.08 4.17 13.28
C ASN A 105 -9.67 3.28 12.10
N PHE A 106 -8.41 3.40 11.66
CA PHE A 106 -7.90 2.70 10.47
C PHE A 106 -8.04 1.18 10.59
N ARG A 107 -7.72 0.62 11.76
CA ARG A 107 -7.82 -0.83 12.04
C ARG A 107 -9.24 -1.34 11.89
N GLU A 108 -10.22 -0.60 12.40
CA GLU A 108 -11.64 -0.95 12.25
C GLU A 108 -12.08 -0.82 10.79
N GLY A 109 -11.65 0.23 10.08
CA GLY A 109 -11.90 0.40 8.65
C GLY A 109 -11.31 -0.74 7.80
N TYR A 110 -10.10 -1.21 8.15
CA TYR A 110 -9.48 -2.38 7.55
C TYR A 110 -10.25 -3.67 7.85
N SER A 111 -10.69 -3.87 9.10
CA SER A 111 -11.50 -5.05 9.46
C SER A 111 -12.85 -5.07 8.72
N LEU A 112 -13.50 -3.93 8.55
CA LEU A 112 -14.73 -3.82 7.76
C LEU A 112 -14.47 -4.14 6.29
N TRP A 113 -13.39 -3.61 5.71
CA TRP A 113 -12.97 -3.97 4.35
C TRP A 113 -12.79 -5.49 4.20
N GLN A 114 -12.10 -6.12 5.15
CA GLN A 114 -11.82 -7.55 5.10
C GLN A 114 -13.11 -8.37 5.17
N ARG A 115 -14.05 -8.01 6.04
CA ARG A 115 -15.37 -8.68 6.17
C ARG A 115 -16.27 -8.52 4.94
N GLN A 116 -16.13 -7.42 4.20
CA GLN A 116 -16.89 -7.17 2.98
C GLN A 116 -16.25 -7.77 1.73
N THR A 117 -15.02 -8.28 1.83
CA THR A 117 -14.32 -8.91 0.71
C THR A 117 -14.60 -10.42 0.70
N SER A 118 -14.27 -11.09 -0.41
CA SER A 118 -14.53 -12.51 -0.58
C SER A 118 -13.89 -13.37 0.53
N PRO A 119 -14.47 -14.55 0.85
CA PRO A 119 -13.93 -15.45 1.87
C PRO A 119 -12.47 -15.82 1.64
N LEU A 120 -12.06 -15.96 0.37
CA LEU A 120 -10.66 -16.21 0.01
C LEU A 120 -9.74 -15.08 0.44
N VAL A 121 -10.11 -13.82 0.16
CA VAL A 121 -9.33 -12.66 0.60
C VAL A 121 -9.39 -12.50 2.11
N LEU A 122 -10.44 -12.97 2.78
CA LEU A 122 -10.48 -12.96 4.24
C LEU A 122 -9.43 -13.92 4.83
N VAL A 123 -9.36 -15.16 4.33
CA VAL A 123 -8.39 -16.18 4.75
C VAL A 123 -6.96 -15.77 4.40
N PHE A 124 -6.70 -15.47 3.12
CA PHE A 124 -5.37 -15.08 2.69
C PHE A 124 -4.98 -13.70 3.20
N GLY A 125 -5.93 -12.78 3.36
CA GLY A 125 -5.66 -11.41 3.81
C GLY A 125 -5.30 -11.32 5.28
N LEU A 126 -5.68 -12.30 6.12
CA LEU A 126 -5.16 -12.41 7.49
C LEU A 126 -3.63 -12.55 7.49
N PHE A 127 -3.09 -13.34 6.56
CA PHE A 127 -1.67 -13.56 6.40
C PHE A 127 -1.01 -12.45 5.56
N LEU A 128 -1.56 -12.17 4.38
CA LEU A 128 -0.97 -11.26 3.39
C LEU A 128 -0.94 -9.80 3.86
N PHE A 129 -1.92 -9.39 4.67
CA PHE A 129 -2.09 -8.02 5.16
C PHE A 129 -1.98 -7.92 6.68
N PHE A 130 -1.34 -8.91 7.30
CA PHE A 130 -1.11 -9.01 8.73
C PHE A 130 -0.61 -7.70 9.38
N PRO A 131 0.36 -6.94 8.82
CA PRO A 131 0.86 -5.72 9.44
C PRO A 131 -0.22 -4.66 9.68
N LEU A 132 -1.24 -4.60 8.82
CA LEU A 132 -2.31 -3.60 8.92
C LEU A 132 -3.26 -3.87 10.10
N ASN A 133 -3.32 -5.11 10.59
CA ASN A 133 -4.19 -5.49 11.71
C ASN A 133 -3.79 -4.85 13.04
N PHE A 134 -2.56 -4.40 13.19
CA PHE A 134 -2.03 -3.88 14.45
C PHE A 134 -2.07 -2.35 14.54
N ILE A 135 -2.28 -1.67 13.40
CA ILE A 135 -2.07 -0.23 13.31
C ILE A 135 -3.41 0.51 13.41
N ARG A 136 -3.58 1.27 14.49
CA ARG A 136 -4.82 2.05 14.74
C ARG A 136 -4.91 3.31 13.89
N ARG A 137 -3.78 3.94 13.58
CA ARG A 137 -3.72 5.21 12.84
C ARG A 137 -2.66 5.09 11.75
N LEU A 138 -3.10 5.07 10.50
CA LEU A 138 -2.23 4.99 9.34
C LEU A 138 -2.86 5.79 8.21
N SER A 139 -2.04 6.52 7.45
CA SER A 139 -2.50 7.07 6.17
C SER A 139 -2.47 5.96 5.11
N ALA A 140 -3.23 6.12 4.03
CA ALA A 140 -3.22 5.16 2.93
C ALA A 140 -1.82 4.98 2.30
N LEU A 141 -1.04 6.07 2.20
CA LEU A 141 0.32 6.03 1.65
C LEU A 141 1.29 5.34 2.61
N TRP A 142 1.15 5.57 3.93
CA TRP A 142 1.93 4.82 4.92
C TRP A 142 1.54 3.34 4.95
N ALA A 143 0.26 3.00 4.72
CA ALA A 143 -0.15 1.61 4.56
C ALA A 143 0.57 0.94 3.38
N ALA A 144 0.65 1.62 2.23
CA ALA A 144 1.42 1.17 1.07
C ALA A 144 2.90 0.91 1.42
N PHE A 145 3.54 1.89 2.07
CA PHE A 145 4.96 1.80 2.41
C PHE A 145 5.25 0.71 3.44
N VAL A 146 4.49 0.65 4.54
CA VAL A 146 4.65 -0.36 5.60
C VAL A 146 4.44 -1.76 5.04
N GLY A 147 3.43 -1.94 4.19
CA GLY A 147 3.17 -3.21 3.52
C GLY A 147 4.30 -3.65 2.60
N ALA A 148 4.74 -2.76 1.71
CA ALA A 148 5.83 -3.03 0.79
C ALA A 148 7.11 -3.39 1.55
N LEU A 149 7.47 -2.60 2.58
CA LEU A 149 8.66 -2.82 3.38
C LEU A 149 8.60 -4.14 4.16
N PHE A 150 7.46 -4.47 4.77
CA PHE A 150 7.28 -5.73 5.48
C PHE A 150 7.51 -6.93 4.57
N TRP A 151 6.88 -6.93 3.39
CA TRP A 151 7.04 -7.99 2.41
C TRP A 151 8.43 -8.04 1.77
N MET A 152 9.07 -6.89 1.59
CA MET A 152 10.47 -6.80 1.13
C MET A 152 11.41 -7.53 2.09
N ILE A 153 11.31 -7.21 3.39
CA ILE A 153 12.15 -7.81 4.43
C ILE A 153 11.88 -9.32 4.50
N LEU A 154 10.61 -9.73 4.51
CA LEU A 154 10.26 -11.15 4.57
C LEU A 154 10.79 -11.93 3.36
N LEU A 155 10.69 -11.35 2.16
CA LEU A 155 11.22 -11.96 0.94
C LEU A 155 12.75 -12.02 0.95
N MET A 156 13.43 -10.98 1.43
CA MET A 156 14.89 -11.02 1.59
C MET A 156 15.34 -12.10 2.57
N LEU A 157 14.67 -12.22 3.72
CA LEU A 157 14.94 -13.29 4.69
C LEU A 157 14.70 -14.67 4.09
N PHE A 158 13.62 -14.83 3.32
CA PHE A 158 13.32 -16.07 2.61
C PHE A 158 14.40 -16.43 1.59
N ILE A 159 14.81 -15.47 0.75
CA ILE A 159 15.87 -15.67 -0.25
C ILE A 159 17.17 -16.08 0.44
N HIS A 160 17.59 -15.35 1.47
CA HIS A 160 18.84 -15.63 2.16
C HIS A 160 18.80 -16.95 2.95
N GLY A 161 17.62 -17.35 3.43
CA GLY A 161 17.42 -18.61 4.13
C GLY A 161 17.41 -19.85 3.22
N ILE A 162 16.81 -19.74 2.02
CA ILE A 162 16.75 -20.86 1.05
C ILE A 162 18.02 -20.95 0.22
N PHE A 163 18.61 -19.79 -0.12
CA PHE A 163 19.79 -19.69 -0.95
C PHE A 163 20.94 -19.02 -0.16
N PRO A 164 21.49 -19.68 0.86
CA PRO A 164 22.54 -19.11 1.70
C PRO A 164 23.87 -18.88 0.95
N SER A 165 24.02 -19.49 -0.23
CA SER A 165 25.20 -19.39 -1.08
C SER A 165 25.07 -18.38 -2.23
N LEU A 166 23.94 -17.66 -2.34
CA LEU A 166 23.74 -16.56 -3.28
C LEU A 166 24.21 -15.21 -2.72
#